data_AF-A0A8C1IX15-F1
#
_entry.id   AF-A0A8C1IX15-F1
#
_cell.length_a   1.000
_cell.length_b   1.000
_cell.length_c   1.000
_cell.angle_alpha   90.00
_cell.angle_beta   90.00
_cell.angle_gamma   90.00
#
_symmetry.space_group_name_H-M   'P 1'
#
loop_
_entity.id
_entity.type
_entity.pdbx_description
1 polymer ?
#
loop_
_entity_poly.entity_id
_entity_poly.type
_entity_poly.pdbx_seq_one_letter_code
_entity_poly.pdbx_strand_id
1 'polypeptide(L)'
;MSTGYLYYVYITYLNLCTTGQPVLNKVFSALIFSWTLPCVATAEAERVEQDDAEGKMSCCAEACDPAASQHRLVCFASKDGLLMQTVLSRERDGLVKHTGGCHCGAVRFEVWSAPHLHVFNCNCSICTKKQNRHFIVPKSQFTLLQGSDNITTYTFNTHVAKHTFCKTCGVQSFYTPRSNPDGFGVASHCLDPGTVSSVTVEDFCGQNWEESMQKHQTIRSMSKPTTDK
;
A
#
# COMPACT_ATOMS: atom_id res chain seq x y z
N MET A 1 11.60 -38.77 -17.84
CA MET A 1 12.55 -37.64 -17.75
C MET A 1 12.34 -36.79 -18.99
N SER A 2 11.56 -35.71 -18.90
CA SER A 2 11.35 -34.79 -20.03
C SER A 2 11.94 -33.43 -19.69
N THR A 3 12.97 -33.04 -20.43
CA THR A 3 13.58 -31.71 -20.44
C THR A 3 12.59 -30.70 -21.03
N GLY A 4 12.22 -29.68 -20.25
CA GLY A 4 11.38 -28.57 -20.70
C GLY A 4 12.22 -27.38 -21.16
N TYR A 5 11.80 -26.73 -22.25
CA TYR A 5 12.39 -25.47 -22.74
C TYR A 5 11.44 -24.30 -22.44
N LEU A 6 11.98 -23.16 -22.02
CA LEU A 6 11.27 -21.89 -21.83
C LEU A 6 11.55 -20.97 -23.03
N TYR A 7 10.52 -20.31 -23.56
CA TYR A 7 10.65 -19.28 -24.59
C TYR A 7 10.05 -17.96 -24.08
N TYR A 8 10.68 -16.84 -24.43
CA TYR A 8 10.20 -15.47 -24.15
C TYR A 8 10.02 -14.71 -25.46
N VAL A 9 8.95 -13.90 -25.54
CA VAL A 9 8.70 -12.94 -26.63
C VAL A 9 8.50 -11.57 -25.97
N TYR A 10 9.20 -10.54 -26.45
CA TYR A 10 8.97 -9.16 -26.05
C TYR A 10 8.13 -8.46 -27.14
N ILE A 11 7.40 -7.38 -26.84
CA ILE A 11 6.89 -6.42 -27.84
C ILE A 11 7.13 -4.98 -27.33
N THR A 12 7.69 -4.08 -28.16
CA THR A 12 7.92 -2.66 -27.86
C THR A 12 6.99 -1.78 -28.68
N TYR A 13 6.47 -0.72 -28.07
CA TYR A 13 5.64 0.29 -28.72
C TYR A 13 6.31 1.65 -28.58
N LEU A 14 6.42 2.41 -29.68
CA LEU A 14 6.90 3.80 -29.67
C LEU A 14 5.70 4.73 -29.90
N ASN A 15 5.44 5.63 -28.96
CA ASN A 15 4.45 6.69 -29.14
C ASN A 15 5.10 7.89 -29.83
N LEU A 16 4.71 8.18 -31.08
CA LEU A 16 5.02 9.43 -31.75
C LEU A 16 3.83 10.38 -31.60
N CYS A 17 3.95 11.34 -30.67
CA CYS A 17 3.04 12.47 -30.60
C CYS A 17 3.36 13.44 -31.75
N THR A 18 2.48 13.50 -32.75
CA THR A 18 2.33 14.71 -33.57
C THR A 18 0.92 15.23 -33.37
N THR A 19 0.83 16.53 -33.08
CA THR A 19 -0.41 17.21 -32.71
C THR A 19 -1.44 17.14 -33.84
N GLY A 20 -2.62 16.57 -33.55
CA GLY A 20 -3.84 16.87 -34.30
C GLY A 20 -4.44 15.78 -35.20
N GLN A 21 -4.04 14.50 -35.13
CA GLN A 21 -4.74 13.41 -35.84
C GLN A 21 -4.84 12.10 -35.02
N PRO A 22 -5.85 11.24 -35.26
CA PRO A 22 -6.08 10.02 -34.49
C PRO A 22 -4.96 8.98 -34.66
N VAL A 23 -4.64 8.30 -33.57
CA VAL A 23 -3.55 7.32 -33.44
C VAL A 23 -3.83 6.10 -34.33
N LEU A 24 -3.00 5.88 -35.35
CA LEU A 24 -3.07 4.69 -36.21
C LEU A 24 -2.01 3.67 -35.74
N ASN A 25 -2.45 2.54 -35.18
CA ASN A 25 -1.57 1.44 -34.82
C ASN A 25 -1.11 0.71 -36.09
N LYS A 26 0.18 0.83 -36.47
CA LYS A 26 0.80 -0.02 -37.50
C LYS A 26 1.81 -0.98 -36.88
N VAL A 27 1.74 -2.25 -37.30
CA VAL A 27 2.62 -3.35 -36.92
C VAL A 27 3.72 -3.52 -37.96
N PHE A 28 4.98 -3.73 -37.55
CA PHE A 28 6.08 -4.12 -38.45
C PHE A 28 6.81 -5.36 -37.89
N SER A 29 6.57 -6.53 -38.49
CA SER A 29 7.37 -7.79 -38.51
C SER A 29 7.63 -8.63 -37.21
N ALA A 30 8.00 -9.92 -37.41
CA ALA A 30 8.53 -10.91 -36.45
C ALA A 30 9.57 -11.88 -37.07
N LEU A 31 10.78 -11.97 -36.50
CA LEU A 31 11.85 -12.91 -36.87
C LEU A 31 12.30 -13.81 -35.70
N ILE A 32 12.52 -15.11 -36.00
CA ILE A 32 12.90 -16.16 -35.03
C ILE A 32 14.41 -16.47 -35.17
N PHE A 33 15.17 -16.40 -34.07
CA PHE A 33 16.56 -16.90 -34.02
C PHE A 33 16.76 -17.96 -32.93
N SER A 34 17.51 -19.01 -33.27
CA SER A 34 17.97 -20.08 -32.36
C SER A 34 19.45 -19.91 -32.07
N TRP A 35 19.86 -19.70 -30.81
CA TRP A 35 21.26 -19.78 -30.40
C TRP A 35 21.45 -20.41 -29.01
N THR A 36 22.45 -21.29 -28.93
CA THR A 36 23.15 -21.68 -27.69
C THR A 36 23.98 -20.50 -27.16
N LEU A 37 23.88 -20.21 -25.86
CA LEU A 37 24.59 -19.12 -25.15
C LEU A 37 26.07 -18.98 -25.56
N PRO A 38 26.62 -17.76 -25.72
CA PRO A 38 26.94 -16.93 -24.53
C PRO A 38 26.79 -15.40 -24.69
N CYS A 39 26.45 -14.75 -23.57
CA CYS A 39 26.77 -13.35 -23.22
C CYS A 39 26.10 -12.20 -24.01
N VAL A 40 25.79 -11.15 -23.24
CA VAL A 40 25.55 -9.74 -23.63
C VAL A 40 24.17 -9.35 -24.20
N ALA A 41 23.44 -8.64 -23.34
CA ALA A 41 22.61 -7.44 -23.57
C ALA A 41 21.44 -7.43 -24.58
N THR A 42 20.48 -6.59 -24.17
CA THR A 42 19.43 -5.89 -24.92
C THR A 42 18.22 -6.67 -25.41
N ALA A 43 17.07 -6.16 -24.95
CA ALA A 43 15.72 -6.53 -25.32
C ALA A 43 15.40 -6.14 -26.75
N GLU A 44 14.59 -6.93 -27.45
CA GLU A 44 13.76 -6.50 -28.57
C GLU A 44 12.75 -7.60 -28.93
N ALA A 45 11.77 -7.23 -29.74
CA ALA A 45 10.40 -7.46 -29.38
C ALA A 45 9.54 -7.57 -30.66
N GLU A 46 8.93 -8.71 -30.98
CA GLU A 46 8.08 -8.85 -32.18
C GLU A 46 6.88 -9.81 -32.00
N ARG A 47 5.87 -9.61 -32.87
CA ARG A 47 4.43 -9.86 -32.72
C ARG A 47 3.95 -10.90 -33.76
N VAL A 48 3.02 -11.80 -33.41
CA VAL A 48 2.33 -12.67 -34.39
C VAL A 48 0.81 -12.61 -34.20
N GLU A 49 0.12 -12.32 -35.30
CA GLU A 49 -1.34 -12.31 -35.48
C GLU A 49 -1.91 -13.73 -35.53
N GLN A 50 -3.14 -13.93 -35.07
CA GLN A 50 -3.94 -15.06 -35.50
C GLN A 50 -5.41 -14.65 -35.64
N ASP A 51 -5.99 -15.12 -36.75
CA ASP A 51 -7.34 -14.89 -37.23
C ASP A 51 -8.41 -15.37 -36.25
N ASP A 52 -9.33 -14.47 -35.89
CA ASP A 52 -10.64 -14.85 -35.37
C ASP A 52 -11.65 -14.75 -36.51
N ALA A 53 -12.28 -15.89 -36.80
CA ALA A 53 -13.35 -16.01 -37.78
C ALA A 53 -14.53 -15.10 -37.41
N GLU A 54 -14.88 -14.23 -38.36
CA GLU A 54 -16.12 -13.44 -38.44
C GLU A 54 -16.33 -12.44 -37.30
N GLY A 55 -15.50 -11.40 -37.34
CA GLY A 55 -15.49 -10.28 -36.44
C GLY A 55 -16.65 -9.29 -36.56
N LYS A 56 -17.22 -8.95 -35.39
CA LYS A 56 -17.70 -7.60 -35.06
C LYS A 56 -17.87 -7.47 -33.54
N MET A 57 -16.97 -6.73 -32.89
CA MET A 57 -17.18 -6.21 -31.54
C MET A 57 -16.95 -4.70 -31.60
N SER A 58 -18.02 -3.93 -31.37
CA SER A 58 -17.95 -2.47 -31.25
C SER A 58 -17.44 -2.10 -29.86
N CYS A 59 -16.36 -1.34 -29.77
CA CYS A 59 -15.99 -0.64 -28.55
C CYS A 59 -16.60 0.77 -28.56
N CYS A 60 -17.49 1.05 -27.62
CA CYS A 60 -17.79 2.42 -27.22
C CYS A 60 -16.53 3.00 -26.57
N ALA A 61 -15.98 4.05 -27.18
CA ALA A 61 -14.87 4.81 -26.63
C ALA A 61 -15.42 5.97 -25.79
N GLU A 62 -15.27 5.91 -24.47
CA GLU A 62 -15.32 7.09 -23.61
C GLU A 62 -13.91 7.33 -23.03
N ALA A 63 -13.37 8.49 -23.43
CA ALA A 63 -12.21 9.25 -22.98
C ALA A 63 -11.22 8.60 -21.96
N CYS A 64 -9.98 8.40 -22.41
CA CYS A 64 -8.82 8.27 -21.52
C CYS A 64 -8.32 9.65 -21.05
N ASP A 65 -8.30 9.86 -19.74
CA ASP A 65 -7.60 10.92 -19.01
C ASP A 65 -6.06 10.63 -18.98
N PRO A 66 -5.16 11.59 -19.23
CA PRO A 66 -3.72 11.35 -19.30
C PRO A 66 -3.01 11.09 -17.95
N ALA A 67 -3.72 11.09 -16.81
CA ALA A 67 -3.11 10.98 -15.48
C ALA A 67 -3.05 9.55 -14.87
N ALA A 68 -3.33 8.50 -15.63
CA ALA A 68 -3.30 7.12 -15.12
C ALA A 68 -1.87 6.55 -15.05
N SER A 69 -1.44 6.23 -13.83
CA SER A 69 -0.21 5.54 -13.47
C SER A 69 0.03 4.27 -14.30
N GLN A 70 1.30 4.00 -14.61
CA GLN A 70 1.77 2.81 -15.31
C GLN A 70 1.34 1.51 -14.61
N HIS A 71 0.23 0.91 -15.05
CA HIS A 71 -0.10 -0.48 -14.71
C HIS A 71 0.39 -1.40 -15.82
N ARG A 72 1.41 -2.20 -15.52
CA ARG A 72 1.96 -3.22 -16.43
C ARG A 72 1.08 -4.48 -16.31
N LEU A 73 0.12 -4.66 -17.22
CA LEU A 73 -0.59 -5.94 -17.34
C LEU A 73 0.42 -7.00 -17.82
N VAL A 74 0.60 -8.06 -17.04
CA VAL A 74 1.31 -9.26 -17.46
C VAL A 74 0.29 -10.39 -17.52
N CYS A 75 -0.09 -10.78 -18.74
CA CYS A 75 -0.96 -11.93 -18.97
C CYS A 75 -0.11 -13.18 -19.13
N PHE A 76 -0.34 -14.19 -18.28
CA PHE A 76 0.17 -15.54 -18.49
C PHE A 76 -0.99 -16.44 -18.90
N ALA A 77 -0.91 -17.07 -20.07
CA ALA A 77 -1.80 -18.15 -20.46
C ALA A 77 -1.12 -19.48 -20.11
N SER A 78 -1.74 -20.30 -19.25
CA SER A 78 -1.37 -21.70 -19.04
C SER A 78 -2.49 -22.58 -19.60
N LYS A 79 -2.12 -23.63 -20.34
CA LYS A 79 -3.04 -24.52 -21.07
C LYS A 79 -3.83 -25.49 -20.18
N ASP A 80 -3.48 -25.60 -18.90
CA ASP A 80 -4.11 -26.56 -18.02
C ASP A 80 -4.79 -25.83 -16.87
N GLY A 81 -6.12 -25.80 -16.93
CA GLY A 81 -6.97 -25.22 -15.90
C GLY A 81 -6.81 -25.96 -14.58
N LEU A 82 -5.86 -25.53 -13.75
CA LEU A 82 -5.86 -25.82 -12.33
C LEU A 82 -5.04 -24.78 -11.55
N LEU A 83 -5.73 -24.09 -10.64
CA LEU A 83 -5.22 -23.21 -9.59
C LEU A 83 -4.32 -22.05 -10.03
N MET A 84 -4.98 -21.04 -10.61
CA MET A 84 -4.63 -19.65 -10.37
C MET A 84 -4.69 -19.39 -8.86
N GLN A 85 -3.58 -19.55 -8.14
CA GLN A 85 -3.38 -18.83 -6.89
C GLN A 85 -3.12 -17.38 -7.28
N THR A 86 -4.24 -16.71 -7.53
CA THR A 86 -4.41 -15.29 -7.76
C THR A 86 -3.41 -14.53 -6.91
N VAL A 87 -2.69 -13.61 -7.54
CA VAL A 87 -1.95 -12.53 -6.90
C VAL A 87 -2.94 -11.83 -5.95
N LEU A 88 -2.98 -12.25 -4.68
CA LEU A 88 -3.79 -11.65 -3.64
C LEU A 88 -3.12 -10.36 -3.17
N SER A 89 -2.88 -9.43 -4.09
CA SER A 89 -3.01 -8.02 -3.74
C SER A 89 -4.44 -7.66 -4.09
N ARG A 90 -5.39 -8.04 -3.22
CA ARG A 90 -6.61 -7.23 -3.06
C ARG A 90 -6.08 -5.81 -2.93
N GLU A 91 -6.30 -4.97 -3.94
CA GLU A 91 -6.21 -3.53 -3.76
C GLU A 91 -7.09 -3.24 -2.55
N ARG A 92 -6.45 -2.95 -1.41
CA ARG A 92 -7.17 -2.67 -0.18
C ARG A 92 -7.87 -1.34 -0.44
N ASP A 93 -9.20 -1.38 -0.58
CA ASP A 93 -10.05 -0.25 -0.98
C ASP A 93 -9.55 1.10 -0.42
N GLY A 94 -8.96 1.93 -1.29
CA GLY A 94 -8.48 3.27 -0.95
C GLY A 94 -7.34 3.37 0.08
N LEU A 95 -6.72 2.24 0.46
CA LEU A 95 -5.57 2.22 1.37
C LEU A 95 -4.26 2.20 0.60
N VAL A 96 -3.29 2.94 1.09
CA VAL A 96 -1.89 2.88 0.65
C VAL A 96 -1.03 2.32 1.78
N LYS A 97 0.12 1.76 1.41
CA LYS A 97 1.11 1.32 2.38
C LYS A 97 2.02 2.47 2.77
N HIS A 98 2.01 2.83 4.04
CA HIS A 98 3.00 3.71 4.65
C HIS A 98 4.08 2.89 5.34
N THR A 99 5.31 3.38 5.30
CA THR A 99 6.41 2.89 6.14
C THR A 99 6.76 3.94 7.18
N GLY A 100 7.36 3.52 8.28
CA GLY A 100 7.78 4.43 9.33
C GLY A 100 8.64 3.74 10.37
N GLY A 101 9.01 4.49 11.39
CA GLY A 101 9.86 3.96 12.45
C GLY A 101 10.22 4.98 13.51
N CYS A 102 11.08 4.55 14.44
CA CYS A 102 11.70 5.46 15.39
C CYS A 102 12.82 6.27 14.72
N HIS A 103 13.28 7.33 15.39
CA HIS A 103 14.33 8.22 14.88
C HIS A 103 15.64 7.51 14.54
N CYS A 104 16.11 6.59 15.39
CA CYS A 104 17.37 5.89 15.15
C CYS A 104 17.27 4.73 14.13
N GLY A 105 16.09 4.47 13.57
CA GLY A 105 15.87 3.40 12.60
C GLY A 105 15.84 1.97 13.19
N ALA A 106 16.14 1.78 14.48
CA ALA A 106 16.16 0.46 15.10
C ALA A 106 14.78 -0.20 15.22
N VAL A 107 13.70 0.58 15.15
CA VAL A 107 12.31 0.10 15.12
C VAL A 107 11.68 0.57 13.81
N ARG A 108 11.23 -0.37 12.98
CA ARG A 108 10.62 -0.11 11.66
C ARG A 108 9.31 -0.86 11.54
N PHE A 109 8.32 -0.25 10.88
CA PHE A 109 7.03 -0.86 10.63
C PHE A 109 6.49 -0.46 9.26
N GLU A 110 5.50 -1.22 8.81
CA GLU A 110 4.59 -0.81 7.74
C GLU A 110 3.15 -0.77 8.27
N VAL A 111 2.36 0.13 7.71
CA VAL A 111 0.95 0.29 8.04
C VAL A 111 0.15 0.62 6.79
N TRP A 112 -0.97 -0.05 6.62
CA TRP A 112 -1.94 0.27 5.57
C TRP A 112 -2.97 1.25 6.14
N SER A 113 -3.18 2.38 5.46
CA SER A 113 -4.15 3.40 5.85
C SER A 113 -4.54 4.23 4.64
N ALA A 114 -5.60 5.03 4.75
CA ALA A 114 -5.92 6.04 3.75
C ALA A 114 -4.76 7.04 3.61
N PRO A 115 -4.48 7.56 2.41
CA PRO A 115 -3.42 8.56 2.20
C PRO A 115 -3.75 9.91 2.86
N HIS A 116 -5.03 10.19 3.10
CA HIS A 116 -5.48 11.29 3.95
C HIS A 116 -5.62 10.80 5.40
N LEU A 117 -4.74 11.27 6.29
CA LEU A 117 -4.70 10.81 7.67
C LEU A 117 -5.60 11.65 8.56
N HIS A 118 -6.48 10.97 9.31
CA HIS A 118 -7.24 11.58 10.40
C HIS A 118 -6.49 11.36 11.73
N VAL A 119 -5.93 12.43 12.28
CA VAL A 119 -4.99 12.40 13.41
C VAL A 119 -5.62 13.04 14.64
N PHE A 120 -5.59 12.34 15.77
CA PHE A 120 -6.05 12.87 17.06
C PHE A 120 -4.92 13.56 17.81
N ASN A 121 -5.21 14.75 18.34
CA ASN A 121 -4.36 15.53 19.21
C ASN A 121 -4.94 15.54 20.64
N CYS A 122 -4.49 14.61 21.47
CA CYS A 122 -5.00 14.41 22.82
C CYS A 122 -4.26 15.28 23.85
N ASN A 123 -5.01 15.97 24.73
CA ASN A 123 -4.45 16.86 25.76
C ASN A 123 -4.25 16.23 27.15
N CYS A 124 -4.36 14.89 27.30
CA CYS A 124 -4.09 14.25 28.59
C CYS A 124 -2.62 14.39 28.99
N SER A 125 -2.30 14.24 30.28
CA SER A 125 -0.98 14.54 30.83
C SER A 125 0.19 13.86 30.10
N ILE A 126 0.04 12.58 29.72
CA ILE A 126 1.07 11.85 28.97
C ILE A 126 1.13 12.27 27.50
N CYS A 127 0.00 12.50 26.84
CA CYS A 127 -0.05 12.84 25.42
C CYS A 127 0.49 14.25 25.18
N THR A 128 0.20 15.20 26.07
CA THR A 128 0.78 16.54 26.06
C THR A 128 2.31 16.51 26.20
N LYS A 129 2.84 15.69 27.13
CA LYS A 129 4.30 15.56 27.31
C LYS A 129 4.99 14.89 26.12
N LYS A 130 4.33 13.94 25.47
CA LYS A 130 4.86 13.21 24.30
C LYS A 130 4.61 13.90 22.96
N GLN A 131 3.76 14.93 22.93
CA GLN A 131 3.20 15.48 21.68
C GLN A 131 2.58 14.35 20.81
N ASN A 132 1.81 13.46 21.45
CA ASN A 132 1.31 12.23 20.83
C ASN A 132 0.13 12.49 19.88
N ARG A 133 0.44 12.89 18.66
CA ARG A 133 -0.49 13.02 17.53
C ARG A 133 -0.49 11.73 16.72
N HIS A 134 -1.63 11.03 16.71
CA HIS A 134 -1.71 9.70 16.09
C HIS A 134 -3.02 9.47 15.32
N PHE A 135 -2.95 8.63 14.29
CA PHE A 135 -4.13 8.04 13.65
C PHE A 135 -4.26 6.58 14.10
N ILE A 136 -5.46 6.01 13.99
CA ILE A 136 -5.77 4.67 14.50
C ILE A 136 -5.97 3.71 13.33
N VAL A 137 -5.39 2.52 13.43
CA VAL A 137 -5.56 1.43 12.46
C VAL A 137 -5.91 0.11 13.15
N PRO A 138 -6.63 -0.79 12.48
CA PRO A 138 -6.78 -2.18 12.89
C PRO A 138 -5.43 -2.89 13.01
N LYS A 139 -5.31 -3.84 13.95
CA LYS A 139 -4.11 -4.65 14.10
C LYS A 139 -3.71 -5.39 12.80
N SER A 140 -4.68 -5.81 11.99
CA SER A 140 -4.45 -6.48 10.70
C SER A 140 -3.83 -5.58 9.63
N GLN A 141 -3.82 -4.26 9.83
CA GLN A 141 -3.24 -3.29 8.91
C GLN A 141 -1.83 -2.84 9.32
N PHE A 142 -1.34 -3.24 10.50
CA PHE A 142 -0.02 -2.88 11.00
C PHE A 142 0.90 -4.10 11.04
N THR A 143 2.15 -3.94 10.61
CA THR A 143 3.19 -4.96 10.72
C THR A 143 4.49 -4.34 11.24
N LEU A 144 4.99 -4.87 12.36
CA LEU A 144 6.33 -4.53 12.85
C LEU A 144 7.36 -5.27 12.01
N LEU A 145 8.22 -4.53 11.31
CA LEU A 145 9.25 -5.08 10.43
C LEU A 145 10.56 -5.34 11.16
N GLN A 146 10.91 -4.49 12.14
CA GLN A 146 12.17 -4.56 12.87
C GLN A 146 12.03 -3.98 14.29
N GLY A 147 12.84 -4.49 15.23
CA GLY A 147 13.06 -3.85 16.53
C GLY A 147 12.12 -4.34 17.64
N SER A 148 11.59 -5.57 17.53
CA SER A 148 10.74 -6.18 18.56
C SER A 148 11.44 -6.34 19.91
N ASP A 149 12.76 -6.53 19.90
CA ASP A 149 13.65 -6.57 21.06
C ASP A 149 14.04 -5.16 21.55
N ASN A 150 13.95 -4.16 20.69
CA ASN A 150 14.35 -2.78 20.97
C ASN A 150 13.18 -1.85 21.34
N ILE A 151 12.00 -2.40 21.61
CA ILE A 151 10.84 -1.67 22.14
C ILE A 151 10.63 -1.97 23.62
N THR A 152 10.25 -0.96 24.38
CA THR A 152 9.77 -1.10 25.77
C THR A 152 8.38 -0.49 25.90
N THR A 153 7.64 -0.83 26.94
CA THR A 153 6.26 -0.38 27.15
C THR A 153 6.08 0.21 28.53
N TYR A 154 5.44 1.38 28.57
CA TYR A 154 4.97 2.02 29.78
C TYR A 154 3.44 1.97 29.86
N THR A 155 2.90 1.64 31.03
CA THR A 155 1.45 1.60 31.30
C THR A 155 1.17 2.27 32.64
N PHE A 156 0.02 2.93 32.75
CA PHE A 156 -0.44 3.58 33.98
C PHE A 156 -1.97 3.67 34.00
N ASN A 157 -2.53 4.18 35.09
CA ASN A 157 -3.97 4.37 35.28
C ASN A 157 -4.75 3.04 35.10
N THR A 158 -5.49 2.88 34.00
CA THR A 158 -6.25 1.65 33.73
C THR A 158 -5.39 0.51 33.20
N HIS A 159 -4.11 0.76 32.89
CA HIS A 159 -3.17 -0.18 32.27
C HIS A 159 -3.60 -0.75 30.90
N VAL A 160 -4.70 -0.25 30.33
CA VAL A 160 -5.20 -0.65 29.01
C VAL A 160 -4.33 -0.07 27.89
N ALA A 161 -3.97 1.21 27.98
CA ALA A 161 -3.05 1.82 27.03
C ALA A 161 -1.63 1.27 27.23
N LYS A 162 -1.01 0.83 26.14
CA LYS A 162 0.37 0.37 26.11
C LYS A 162 1.20 1.37 25.35
N HIS A 163 1.88 2.26 26.07
CA HIS A 163 2.77 3.26 25.48
C HIS A 163 4.10 2.63 25.12
N THR A 164 4.19 2.06 23.91
CA THR A 164 5.37 1.39 23.38
C THR A 164 6.33 2.38 22.73
N PHE A 165 7.63 2.31 23.01
CA PHE A 165 8.62 3.22 22.42
C PHE A 165 10.00 2.57 22.30
N CYS A 166 10.84 3.14 21.44
CA CYS A 166 12.21 2.67 21.20
C CYS A 166 13.07 2.84 22.46
N LYS A 167 13.74 1.76 22.90
CA LYS A 167 14.68 1.79 24.04
C LYS A 167 15.90 2.67 23.76
N THR A 168 16.34 2.73 22.50
CA THR A 168 17.54 3.48 22.10
C THR A 168 17.32 4.98 22.04
N CYS A 169 16.25 5.43 21.39
CA CYS A 169 16.04 6.87 21.11
C CYS A 169 14.79 7.47 21.77
N GLY A 170 14.02 6.70 22.55
CA GLY A 170 12.83 7.17 23.27
C GLY A 170 11.60 7.47 22.43
N VAL A 171 11.70 7.44 21.09
CA VAL A 171 10.58 7.77 20.18
C VAL A 171 9.48 6.72 20.25
N GLN A 172 8.25 7.19 20.46
CA GLN A 172 7.01 6.42 20.36
C GLN A 172 6.46 6.58 18.94
N SER A 173 6.84 5.68 18.05
CA SER A 173 6.37 5.72 16.66
C SER A 173 4.99 5.06 16.48
N PHE A 174 4.63 4.13 17.37
CA PHE A 174 3.29 3.55 17.49
C PHE A 174 3.03 3.14 18.94
N TYR A 175 1.78 2.92 19.30
CA TYR A 175 1.38 2.42 20.61
C TYR A 175 0.00 1.77 20.58
N THR A 176 -0.42 1.10 21.64
CA THR A 176 -1.81 0.62 21.78
C THR A 176 -2.62 1.62 22.60
N PRO A 177 -3.59 2.35 22.02
CA PRO A 177 -4.40 3.33 22.74
C PRO A 177 -5.45 2.68 23.65
N ARG A 178 -5.86 3.38 24.72
CA ARG A 178 -6.93 2.93 25.64
C ARG A 178 -8.27 2.73 24.93
N SER A 179 -8.58 3.58 23.95
CA SER A 179 -9.83 3.56 23.19
C SER A 179 -9.94 2.35 22.25
N ASN A 180 -8.79 1.85 21.76
CA ASN A 180 -8.70 0.82 20.74
C ASN A 180 -7.60 -0.20 21.14
N PRO A 181 -7.84 -1.03 22.18
CA PRO A 181 -6.87 -2.01 22.66
C PRO A 181 -6.59 -3.15 21.65
N ASP A 182 -7.40 -3.25 20.61
CA ASP A 182 -7.33 -4.20 19.51
C ASP A 182 -6.69 -3.63 18.23
N GLY A 183 -6.19 -2.40 18.29
CA GLY A 183 -5.51 -1.73 17.17
C GLY A 183 -4.24 -1.02 17.61
N PHE A 184 -3.71 -0.19 16.72
CA PHE A 184 -2.55 0.64 16.98
C PHE A 184 -2.86 2.10 16.68
N GLY A 185 -2.36 2.98 17.53
CA GLY A 185 -2.19 4.40 17.24
C GLY A 185 -0.81 4.62 16.65
N VAL A 186 -0.72 5.12 15.43
CA VAL A 186 0.55 5.40 14.73
C VAL A 186 0.81 6.90 14.74
N ALA A 187 1.99 7.30 15.19
CA ALA A 187 2.39 8.69 15.21
C ALA A 187 2.66 9.17 13.77
N SER A 188 1.85 10.11 13.26
CA SER A 188 1.94 10.53 11.84
C SER A 188 3.29 11.14 11.48
N HIS A 189 3.94 11.82 12.43
CA HIS A 189 5.28 12.40 12.26
C HIS A 189 6.43 11.37 12.26
N CYS A 190 6.13 10.08 12.49
CA CYS A 190 7.09 8.99 12.42
C CYS A 190 6.97 8.16 11.13
N LEU A 191 6.10 8.57 10.21
CA LEU A 191 6.02 7.99 8.87
C LEU A 191 7.15 8.52 7.99
N ASP A 192 7.64 7.67 7.09
CA ASP A 192 8.55 8.10 6.03
C ASP A 192 7.80 8.98 5.00
N PRO A 193 8.47 9.92 4.34
CA PRO A 193 7.84 10.76 3.34
C PRO A 193 7.41 9.96 2.10
N GLY A 194 6.38 10.47 1.39
CA GLY A 194 6.03 10.05 0.03
C GLY A 194 4.65 9.42 -0.15
N THR A 195 3.99 8.98 0.92
CA THR A 195 2.70 8.27 0.83
C THR A 195 1.53 8.99 1.51
N VAL A 196 1.81 10.00 2.34
CA VAL A 196 0.80 10.82 2.99
C VAL A 196 0.44 11.99 2.09
N SER A 197 -0.83 12.10 1.69
CA SER A 197 -1.32 13.20 0.85
C SER A 197 -1.73 14.42 1.66
N SER A 198 -2.37 14.22 2.81
CA SER A 198 -2.77 15.31 3.72
C SER A 198 -3.10 14.78 5.11
N VAL A 199 -3.12 15.68 6.10
CA VAL A 199 -3.39 15.35 7.49
C VAL A 199 -4.46 16.30 8.03
N THR A 200 -5.57 15.75 8.50
CA THR A 200 -6.57 16.46 9.29
C THR A 200 -6.32 16.16 10.76
N VAL A 201 -6.25 17.21 11.59
CA VAL A 201 -6.03 17.07 13.03
C VAL A 201 -7.32 17.39 13.78
N GLU A 202 -7.75 16.46 14.63
CA GLU A 202 -8.89 16.63 15.53
C GLU A 202 -8.40 16.67 16.97
N ASP A 203 -8.78 17.71 17.72
CA ASP A 203 -8.44 17.82 19.13
C ASP A 203 -9.35 16.92 19.98
N PHE A 204 -8.72 16.20 20.93
CA PHE A 204 -9.43 15.30 21.85
C PHE A 204 -9.15 15.68 23.31
N CYS A 205 -10.21 15.87 24.09
CA CYS A 205 -10.09 16.19 25.51
C CYS A 205 -9.81 14.93 26.35
N GLY A 206 -8.54 14.55 26.43
CA GLY A 206 -8.10 13.41 27.22
C GLY A 206 -8.02 13.66 28.73
N GLN A 207 -8.17 14.90 29.19
CA GLN A 207 -8.32 15.20 30.62
C GLN A 207 -9.67 14.70 31.17
N ASN A 208 -10.74 14.83 30.36
CA ASN A 208 -12.07 14.30 30.63
C ASN A 208 -12.38 13.14 29.68
N TRP A 209 -11.59 12.06 29.79
CA TRP A 209 -11.60 10.97 28.81
C TRP A 209 -12.97 10.29 28.70
N GLU A 210 -13.63 10.02 29.83
CA GLU A 210 -14.90 9.30 29.87
C GLU A 210 -16.01 10.06 29.14
N GLU A 211 -16.14 11.37 29.40
CA GLU A 211 -17.11 12.25 28.72
C GLU A 211 -16.79 12.38 27.23
N SER A 212 -15.52 12.57 26.88
CA SER A 212 -15.09 12.71 25.49
C SER A 212 -15.37 11.44 24.68
N MET A 213 -15.17 10.27 25.27
CA MET A 213 -15.50 8.99 24.61
C MET A 213 -16.99 8.70 24.49
N GLN A 214 -17.83 9.29 25.35
CA GLN A 214 -19.29 9.21 25.17
C GLN A 214 -19.75 10.08 24.00
N LYS A 215 -19.11 11.25 23.82
CA LYS A 215 -19.38 12.17 22.71
C LYS A 215 -18.84 11.64 21.37
N HIS A 216 -17.63 11.06 21.36
CA HIS A 216 -17.03 10.48 20.16
C HIS A 216 -17.50 9.05 19.91
N GLN A 217 -18.52 8.91 19.05
CA GLN A 217 -19.10 7.61 18.70
C GLN A 217 -18.22 6.78 17.75
N THR A 218 -17.31 7.41 17.01
CA THR A 218 -16.56 6.76 15.90
C THR A 218 -15.19 6.24 16.28
N ILE A 219 -14.54 6.78 17.33
CA ILE A 219 -13.15 6.42 17.67
C ILE A 219 -13.01 4.90 17.90
N ARG A 220 -13.97 4.29 18.61
CA ARG A 220 -13.93 2.85 18.93
C ARG A 220 -14.02 1.94 17.70
N SER A 221 -14.62 2.41 16.61
CA SER A 221 -14.72 1.62 15.38
C SER A 221 -13.49 1.72 14.49
N MET A 222 -12.58 2.68 14.72
CA MET A 222 -11.41 2.90 13.85
C MET A 222 -10.38 1.77 13.86
N SER A 223 -10.38 0.91 14.88
CA SER A 223 -9.56 -0.30 14.92
C SER A 223 -10.27 -1.56 14.41
N LYS A 224 -11.55 -1.45 14.05
CA LYS A 224 -12.29 -2.56 13.47
C LYS A 224 -11.98 -2.61 11.97
N PRO A 225 -11.74 -3.81 11.41
CA PRO A 225 -11.71 -3.95 9.95
C PRO A 225 -13.01 -3.38 9.39
N THR A 226 -12.93 -2.59 8.32
CA THR A 226 -14.08 -2.29 7.49
C THR A 226 -14.58 -3.62 6.95
N THR A 227 -15.70 -4.12 7.46
CA THR A 227 -16.33 -5.29 6.85
C THR A 227 -16.86 -4.85 5.50
N ASP A 228 -16.27 -5.41 4.44
CA ASP A 228 -16.76 -5.30 3.06
C ASP A 228 -18.30 -5.42 3.09
N LYS A 229 -19.00 -4.36 2.69
CA LYS A 229 -20.45 -4.35 2.48
C LYS A 229 -20.75 -4.75 1.05
#